data_AF-T1H2S2-F1
#
_entry.id   AF-T1H2S2-F1
#
_cell.length_a   1.000
_cell.length_b   1.000
_cell.length_c   1.000
_cell.angle_alpha   90.00
_cell.angle_beta   90.00
_cell.angle_gamma   90.00
#
_symmetry.space_group_name_H-M   'P 1'
#
loop_
_entity.id
_entity.type
_entity.pdbx_description
1 polymer ?
#
loop_
_entity_poly.entity_id
_entity_poly.type
_entity_poly.pdbx_seq_one_letter_code
_entity_poly.pdbx_strand_id
1 'polypeptide(L)'
;MFYVMFSDAKNALLLFLLPTYLKPTGKPQQSIATAQNNFILYTSNVAKLQISGDHPPCLIILVENDDEATEGDKEKIVQIIAYFDGNKYICSTIIEALGAVYKFYWLFGISYPKSTNNTWMVIQKYFYKMSYAGESQSPNSAKLLSALYSGLQEDEEELSAMNLDKTLENN
;
A
#
# COMPACT_ATOMS: atom_id res chain seq x y z
N MET A 1 14.06 -12.16 15.95
CA MET A 1 15.01 -11.25 15.29
C MET A 1 14.98 -11.54 13.79
N PHE A 2 14.14 -10.82 13.06
CA PHE A 2 14.15 -10.77 11.59
C PHE A 2 14.13 -9.29 11.22
N TYR A 3 15.24 -8.83 10.68
CA TYR A 3 15.41 -7.49 10.14
C TYR A 3 14.61 -7.40 8.83
N VAL A 4 13.50 -6.66 8.86
CA VAL A 4 13.05 -5.90 7.69
C VAL A 4 12.86 -4.48 8.21
N MET A 5 13.95 -3.71 8.16
CA MET A 5 13.91 -2.27 8.40
C MET A 5 13.18 -1.65 7.21
N PHE A 6 11.88 -1.43 7.34
CA PHE A 6 11.24 -0.38 6.56
C PHE A 6 11.50 0.93 7.30
N SER A 7 12.04 1.94 6.60
CA SER A 7 12.00 3.33 7.07
C SER A 7 10.53 3.78 6.98
N ASP A 8 9.76 3.41 8.00
CA ASP A 8 8.32 3.07 7.94
C ASP A 8 7.35 4.14 7.44
N ALA A 9 7.73 5.42 7.36
CA ALA A 9 6.80 6.49 6.98
C ALA A 9 6.66 6.69 5.46
N LYS A 10 7.77 6.65 4.70
CA LYS A 10 7.77 6.96 3.25
C LYS A 10 7.01 5.91 2.43
N ASN A 11 7.19 4.63 2.76
CA ASN A 11 6.55 3.51 2.07
C ASN A 11 5.06 3.42 2.40
N ALA A 12 4.67 3.70 3.65
CA ALA A 12 3.26 3.81 4.03
C ALA A 12 2.58 4.98 3.28
N LEU A 13 3.22 6.15 3.23
CA LEU A 13 2.69 7.31 2.50
C LEU A 13 2.53 7.02 1.00
N LEU A 14 3.51 6.36 0.39
CA LEU A 14 3.43 5.94 -1.00
C LEU A 14 2.20 5.05 -1.22
N LEU A 15 1.97 4.05 -0.37
CA LEU A 15 0.83 3.12 -0.46
C LEU A 15 -0.51 3.85 -0.45
N PHE A 16 -0.68 4.86 0.40
CA PHE A 16 -1.92 5.65 0.45
C PHE A 16 -2.12 6.54 -0.78
N LEU A 17 -1.03 6.97 -1.42
CA LEU A 17 -1.09 7.83 -2.60
C LEU A 17 -1.25 7.04 -3.92
N LEU A 18 -0.85 5.77 -3.97
CA LEU A 18 -0.88 4.95 -5.19
C LEU A 18 -2.23 4.96 -5.93
N PRO A 19 -3.40 4.77 -5.29
CA PRO A 19 -4.70 4.79 -5.97
C PRO A 19 -5.07 6.16 -6.56
N THR A 20 -4.47 7.24 -6.04
CA THR A 20 -4.69 8.62 -6.50
C THR A 20 -3.86 8.94 -7.74
N TYR A 21 -2.62 8.45 -7.79
CA TYR A 21 -1.71 8.70 -8.93
C TYR A 21 -1.88 7.70 -10.08
N LEU A 22 -2.34 6.49 -9.80
CA LEU A 22 -2.50 5.43 -10.79
C LEU A 22 -3.96 5.34 -11.24
N LYS A 23 -4.25 5.91 -12.41
CA LYS A 23 -5.60 5.86 -12.99
C LYS A 23 -6.10 4.41 -13.12
N PRO A 24 -7.38 4.15 -12.80
CA PRO A 24 -8.07 2.89 -13.07
C PRO A 24 -7.86 2.36 -14.49
N THR A 25 -7.76 1.05 -14.62
CA THR A 25 -7.75 0.37 -15.93
C THR A 25 -9.17 -0.04 -16.29
N GLY A 26 -9.81 0.58 -17.29
CA GLY A 26 -11.18 0.20 -17.67
C GLY A 26 -11.95 1.31 -18.39
N LYS A 27 -13.27 1.10 -18.57
CA LYS A 27 -14.18 2.09 -19.18
C LYS A 27 -14.06 3.44 -18.44
N PRO A 28 -14.33 4.59 -19.11
CA PRO A 28 -14.13 5.95 -18.58
C PRO A 28 -14.96 6.33 -17.33
N GLN A 29 -15.67 5.40 -16.70
CA GLN A 29 -16.53 5.60 -15.53
C GLN A 29 -15.92 5.16 -14.20
N GLN A 30 -14.76 4.50 -14.17
CA GLN A 30 -14.11 4.17 -12.88
C GLN A 30 -13.38 5.40 -12.34
N SER A 31 -13.96 6.03 -11.32
CA SER A 31 -13.40 7.22 -10.67
C SER A 31 -12.25 6.87 -9.72
N ILE A 32 -11.42 7.85 -9.39
CA ILE A 32 -10.40 7.73 -8.32
C ILE A 32 -11.06 7.28 -7.01
N ALA A 33 -12.26 7.81 -6.69
CA ALA A 33 -13.02 7.38 -5.52
C ALA A 33 -13.36 5.88 -5.53
N THR A 34 -13.67 5.31 -6.70
CA THR A 34 -13.90 3.86 -6.84
C THR A 34 -12.61 3.07 -6.60
N ALA A 35 -11.47 3.56 -7.07
CA ALA A 35 -10.17 2.94 -6.82
C ALA A 35 -9.80 2.98 -5.33
N GLN A 36 -10.02 4.12 -4.67
CA GLN A 36 -9.79 4.28 -3.24
C GLN A 36 -10.66 3.30 -2.46
N ASN A 37 -11.98 3.26 -2.71
CA ASN A 37 -12.90 2.37 -2.00
C ASN A 37 -12.58 0.88 -2.21
N ASN A 38 -12.10 0.49 -3.39
CA ASN A 38 -11.70 -0.90 -3.65
C ASN A 38 -10.31 -1.26 -3.11
N PHE A 39 -9.53 -0.29 -2.64
CA PHE A 39 -8.18 -0.49 -2.12
C PHE A 39 -8.13 -0.40 -0.59
N ILE A 40 -8.62 0.72 -0.04
CA ILE A 40 -8.61 1.03 1.39
C ILE A 40 -9.97 1.64 1.78
N LEU A 41 -10.61 1.08 2.79
CA LEU A 41 -11.84 1.60 3.38
C LEU A 41 -11.53 2.26 4.74
N TYR A 42 -11.91 3.52 4.89
CA TYR A 42 -11.84 4.21 6.17
C TYR A 42 -13.18 4.13 6.89
N THR A 43 -13.17 3.84 8.18
CA THR A 43 -14.40 3.81 8.99
C THR A 43 -14.10 4.21 10.42
N SER A 44 -15.07 4.80 11.11
CA SER A 44 -15.05 4.95 12.57
C SER A 44 -15.76 3.81 13.30
N ASN A 45 -16.35 2.88 12.56
CA ASN A 45 -17.05 1.75 13.14
C ASN A 45 -17.08 0.56 12.18
N VAL A 46 -16.23 -0.43 12.46
CA VAL A 46 -16.10 -1.66 11.68
C VAL A 46 -17.39 -2.47 11.63
N ALA A 47 -18.24 -2.40 12.67
CA ALA A 47 -19.52 -3.13 12.71
C ALA A 47 -20.60 -2.49 11.82
N LYS A 48 -20.50 -1.17 11.57
CA LYS A 48 -21.41 -0.45 10.67
C LYS A 48 -20.96 -0.51 9.20
N LEU A 49 -19.74 -0.95 8.94
CA LEU A 49 -19.20 -1.04 7.59
C LEU A 49 -19.89 -2.18 6.83
N GLN A 50 -20.84 -1.82 5.97
CA GLN A 50 -21.52 -2.75 5.07
C GLN A 50 -20.64 -2.97 3.83
N ILE A 51 -19.89 -4.06 3.85
CA ILE A 51 -19.13 -4.52 2.69
C ILE A 51 -19.96 -5.61 2.01
N SER A 52 -20.15 -5.49 0.69
CA SER A 52 -20.83 -6.53 -0.07
C SER A 52 -20.02 -7.83 -0.04
N GLY A 53 -20.71 -8.97 -0.09
CA GLY A 53 -20.04 -10.29 -0.05
C GLY A 53 -19.11 -10.53 -1.25
N ASP A 54 -19.32 -9.81 -2.36
CA ASP A 54 -18.50 -9.85 -3.56
C ASP A 54 -17.38 -8.78 -3.59
N HIS A 55 -17.22 -8.02 -2.51
CA HIS A 55 -16.17 -7.00 -2.46
C HIS A 55 -14.78 -7.65 -2.52
N PRO A 56 -13.88 -7.13 -3.38
CA PRO A 56 -12.54 -7.70 -3.51
C PRO A 56 -11.73 -7.55 -2.21
N PRO A 57 -10.66 -8.36 -2.03
CA PRO A 57 -9.73 -8.20 -0.92
C PRO A 57 -9.23 -6.75 -0.81
N CYS A 58 -9.33 -6.15 0.37
CA CYS A 58 -8.96 -4.76 0.61
C CYS A 58 -8.49 -4.52 2.04
N LEU A 59 -7.91 -3.34 2.29
CA LEU A 59 -7.58 -2.90 3.63
C LEU A 59 -8.77 -2.14 4.24
N ILE A 60 -8.94 -2.24 5.55
CA ILE A 60 -9.85 -1.40 6.33
C ILE A 60 -9.03 -0.71 7.41
N ILE A 61 -9.17 0.61 7.52
CA ILE A 61 -8.53 1.45 8.52
C ILE A 61 -9.62 2.00 9.44
N LEU A 62 -9.58 1.60 10.71
CA LEU A 62 -10.42 2.15 11.75
C LEU A 62 -9.78 3.42 12.28
N VAL A 63 -10.49 4.54 12.17
CA VAL A 63 -10.07 5.84 12.68
C VAL A 63 -11.05 6.33 13.75
N GLU A 64 -10.54 6.87 14.83
CA GLU A 64 -11.35 7.53 15.86
C GLU A 64 -10.92 8.99 16.00
N ASN A 65 -11.86 9.83 16.44
CA ASN A 65 -11.53 11.22 16.73
C ASN A 65 -10.66 11.28 17.99
N ASP A 66 -9.54 11.97 17.90
CA ASP A 66 -8.69 12.32 19.03
C ASP A 66 -9.14 13.68 19.57
N ASP A 67 -10.03 13.66 20.56
CA ASP A 67 -10.58 14.85 21.18
C ASP A 67 -9.53 15.68 21.93
N GLU A 68 -8.33 15.14 22.17
CA GLU A 68 -7.21 15.80 22.84
C GLU A 68 -6.21 16.48 21.87
N ALA A 69 -6.37 16.32 20.55
CA ALA A 69 -5.45 16.87 19.57
C ALA A 69 -5.61 18.40 19.39
N THR A 70 -4.62 19.16 19.87
CA THR A 70 -4.49 20.60 19.61
C THR A 70 -3.82 20.84 18.26
N GLU A 71 -4.65 21.14 17.25
CA GLU A 71 -4.32 21.49 15.85
C GLU A 71 -3.74 20.38 14.95
N GLY A 72 -4.39 20.20 13.79
CA GLY A 72 -3.88 19.42 12.65
C GLY A 72 -4.49 18.02 12.51
N ASP A 73 -4.25 17.13 13.48
CA ASP A 73 -4.55 15.70 13.34
C ASP A 73 -5.59 15.24 14.38
N LYS A 74 -6.86 15.43 14.05
CA LYS A 74 -7.99 14.97 14.90
C LYS A 74 -8.34 13.50 14.69
N GLU A 75 -7.69 12.79 13.78
CA GLU A 75 -8.02 11.40 13.47
C GLU A 75 -6.85 10.49 13.83
N LYS A 76 -7.09 9.55 14.73
CA LYS A 76 -6.11 8.54 15.14
C LYS A 76 -6.47 7.20 14.53
N ILE A 77 -5.50 6.55 13.90
CA ILE A 77 -5.64 5.15 13.47
C ILE A 77 -5.68 4.27 14.72
N VAL A 78 -6.79 3.58 14.93
CA VAL A 78 -7.02 2.69 16.06
C VAL A 78 -6.77 1.24 15.69
N GLN A 79 -7.13 0.86 14.46
CA GLN A 79 -7.00 -0.51 14.01
C GLN A 79 -6.78 -0.60 12.51
N ILE A 80 -5.97 -1.58 12.12
CA ILE A 80 -5.68 -1.90 10.72
C ILE A 80 -6.16 -3.32 10.49
N ILE A 81 -6.94 -3.52 9.43
CA ILE A 81 -7.61 -4.78 9.15
C ILE A 81 -7.41 -5.15 7.69
N ALA A 82 -7.07 -6.41 7.41
CA ALA A 82 -7.22 -6.99 6.09
C ALA A 82 -8.60 -7.65 5.96
N TYR A 83 -9.33 -7.34 4.89
CA TYR A 83 -10.65 -7.90 4.61
C TYR A 83 -10.60 -8.89 3.45
N PHE A 84 -11.25 -10.04 3.63
CA PHE A 84 -11.47 -11.00 2.56
C PHE A 84 -12.66 -11.93 2.86
N ASP A 85 -13.57 -12.06 1.90
CA ASP A 85 -14.67 -13.04 1.94
C ASP A 85 -15.48 -12.99 3.25
N GLY A 86 -15.91 -11.78 3.64
CA GLY A 86 -16.63 -11.54 4.90
C GLY A 86 -15.78 -11.59 6.19
N ASN A 87 -14.53 -12.07 6.10
CA ASN A 87 -13.63 -12.18 7.24
C ASN A 87 -12.78 -10.92 7.41
N LYS A 88 -12.48 -10.60 8.67
CA LYS A 88 -11.69 -9.43 9.08
C LYS A 88 -10.49 -9.90 9.90
N TYR A 89 -9.28 -9.62 9.42
CA TYR A 89 -8.03 -10.02 10.06
C TYR A 89 -7.35 -8.78 10.61
N ILE A 90 -7.22 -8.69 11.93
CA ILE A 90 -6.56 -7.56 12.60
C ILE A 90 -5.06 -7.68 12.37
N CYS A 91 -4.45 -6.60 11.93
CA CYS A 91 -3.01 -6.50 11.66
C CYS A 91 -2.39 -5.43 12.55
N SER A 92 -1.12 -5.62 12.88
CA SER A 92 -0.34 -4.70 13.71
C SER A 92 0.13 -3.48 12.90
N THR A 93 0.33 -3.66 11.59
CA THR A 93 0.81 -2.60 10.69
C THR A 93 0.10 -2.63 9.34
N ILE A 94 0.16 -1.49 8.62
CA ILE A 94 -0.39 -1.37 7.26
C ILE A 94 0.33 -2.32 6.30
N ILE A 95 1.63 -2.51 6.47
CA ILE A 95 2.44 -3.41 5.65
C ILE A 95 2.00 -4.87 5.86
N GLU A 96 1.73 -5.26 7.10
CA GLU A 96 1.21 -6.58 7.40
C GLU A 96 -0.16 -6.80 6.75
N ALA A 97 -1.07 -5.83 6.87
CA ALA A 97 -2.38 -5.89 6.23
C ALA A 97 -2.28 -5.95 4.70
N LEU A 98 -1.41 -5.13 4.11
CA LEU A 98 -1.16 -5.16 2.67
C LEU A 98 -0.64 -6.53 2.22
N GLY A 99 0.28 -7.12 2.98
CA GLY A 99 0.79 -8.47 2.73
C GLY A 99 -0.28 -9.54 2.82
N ALA A 100 -1.19 -9.44 3.79
CA ALA A 100 -2.33 -10.34 3.89
C ALA A 100 -3.26 -10.20 2.66
N VAL A 101 -3.64 -8.97 2.29
CA VAL A 101 -4.50 -8.71 1.13
C VAL A 101 -3.88 -9.19 -0.16
N TYR A 102 -2.59 -8.91 -0.39
CA TYR A 102 -1.85 -9.40 -1.54
C TYR A 102 -1.84 -10.93 -1.61
N LYS A 103 -1.59 -11.60 -0.47
CA LYS A 103 -1.66 -13.07 -0.39
C LYS A 103 -3.06 -13.60 -0.69
N PHE A 104 -4.13 -12.91 -0.30
CA PHE A 104 -5.48 -13.34 -0.66
C PHE A 104 -5.71 -13.32 -2.18
N TYR A 105 -5.28 -12.27 -2.87
CA TYR A 105 -5.34 -12.28 -4.34
C TYR A 105 -4.59 -13.48 -4.93
N TRP A 106 -3.40 -13.75 -4.41
CA TRP A 106 -2.53 -14.76 -4.97
C TRP A 106 -2.98 -16.20 -4.67
N LEU A 107 -3.25 -16.50 -3.40
CA LEU A 107 -3.62 -17.84 -2.95
C LEU A 107 -4.97 -18.29 -3.50
N PHE A 108 -5.90 -17.36 -3.73
CA PHE A 108 -7.23 -17.66 -4.25
C PHE A 108 -7.36 -17.39 -5.76
N GLY A 109 -6.28 -17.02 -6.45
CA GLY A 109 -6.30 -16.78 -7.90
C GLY A 109 -7.23 -15.65 -8.33
N ILE A 110 -7.47 -14.67 -7.47
CA ILE A 110 -8.40 -13.57 -7.72
C ILE A 110 -7.70 -12.53 -8.60
N SER A 111 -8.35 -12.14 -9.69
CA SER A 111 -7.85 -11.03 -10.51
C SER A 111 -7.96 -9.71 -9.75
N TYR A 112 -6.93 -8.87 -9.81
CA TYR A 112 -7.01 -7.53 -9.22
C TYR A 112 -8.18 -6.73 -9.81
N PRO A 113 -8.92 -5.95 -9.00
CA PRO A 113 -9.99 -5.12 -9.49
C PRO A 113 -9.48 -4.17 -10.56
N LYS A 114 -10.23 -4.01 -11.64
CA LYS A 114 -9.90 -3.08 -12.73
C LYS A 114 -9.56 -1.66 -12.24
N SER A 115 -10.22 -1.22 -11.18
CA SER A 115 -10.04 0.09 -10.57
C SER A 115 -8.69 0.25 -9.86
N THR A 116 -8.12 -0.83 -9.34
CA THR A 116 -6.89 -0.85 -8.52
C THR A 116 -5.79 -1.71 -9.14
N ASN A 117 -5.99 -2.22 -10.35
CA ASN A 117 -5.06 -3.13 -11.01
C ASN A 117 -3.66 -2.52 -11.11
N ASN A 118 -3.53 -1.29 -11.61
CA ASN A 118 -2.23 -0.60 -11.69
C ASN A 118 -1.57 -0.46 -10.31
N THR A 119 -2.34 -0.15 -9.26
CA THR A 119 -1.86 -0.09 -7.88
C THR A 119 -1.31 -1.43 -7.41
N TRP A 120 -2.07 -2.50 -7.58
CA TRP A 120 -1.65 -3.85 -7.20
C TRP A 120 -0.45 -4.34 -8.02
N MET A 121 -0.38 -3.98 -9.30
CA MET A 121 0.77 -4.29 -10.16
C MET A 121 2.06 -3.60 -9.67
N VAL A 122 1.97 -2.33 -9.27
CA VAL A 122 3.11 -1.62 -8.65
C VAL A 122 3.49 -2.28 -7.35
N ILE A 123 2.52 -2.64 -6.50
CA ILE A 123 2.77 -3.27 -5.21
C ILE A 123 3.47 -4.64 -5.39
N GLN A 124 2.96 -5.46 -6.30
CA GLN A 124 3.52 -6.75 -6.65
C GLN A 124 4.98 -6.63 -7.12
N LYS A 125 5.29 -5.67 -7.98
CA LYS A 125 6.63 -5.51 -8.54
C LYS A 125 7.59 -4.87 -7.55
N TYR A 126 7.18 -3.81 -6.85
CA TYR A 126 8.04 -3.04 -5.96
C TYR A 126 8.26 -3.74 -4.61
N PHE A 127 7.18 -4.15 -3.93
CA PHE A 127 7.29 -4.74 -2.59
C PHE A 127 7.59 -6.25 -2.63
N TYR A 128 6.99 -6.97 -3.58
CA TYR A 128 7.10 -8.44 -3.62
C TYR A 128 8.04 -8.96 -4.70
N LYS A 129 8.58 -8.09 -5.58
CA LYS A 129 9.50 -8.46 -6.66
C LYS A 129 8.96 -9.60 -7.55
N MET A 130 7.63 -9.65 -7.76
CA MET A 130 6.97 -10.66 -8.58
C MET A 130 6.50 -10.10 -9.92
N SER A 131 6.52 -10.92 -10.97
CA SER A 131 5.99 -10.60 -12.31
C SER A 131 5.51 -11.87 -13.02
N TYR A 132 4.38 -11.78 -13.73
CA TYR A 132 3.81 -12.86 -14.54
C TYR A 132 3.99 -12.63 -16.04
N ALA A 133 4.06 -13.73 -16.78
CA ALA A 133 4.00 -13.70 -18.24
C ALA A 133 2.61 -13.21 -18.69
N GLY A 134 2.58 -12.21 -19.57
CA GLY A 134 1.34 -11.62 -20.08
C GLY A 134 0.83 -10.40 -19.31
N GLU A 135 1.56 -9.94 -18.29
CA GLU A 135 1.26 -8.68 -17.62
C GLU A 135 1.41 -7.48 -18.56
N SER A 136 0.31 -6.75 -18.79
CA SER A 136 0.38 -5.44 -19.43
C SER A 136 0.49 -4.34 -18.37
N GLN A 137 1.66 -3.74 -18.24
CA GLN A 137 1.85 -2.60 -17.36
C GLN A 137 1.43 -1.30 -18.06
N SER A 138 0.67 -0.44 -17.37
CA SER A 138 0.38 0.89 -17.90
C SER A 138 1.64 1.77 -17.92
N PRO A 139 1.77 2.69 -18.90
CA PRO A 139 2.91 3.61 -18.96
C PRO A 139 3.14 4.41 -17.67
N ASN A 140 2.06 4.77 -16.96
CA ASN A 140 2.15 5.49 -15.69
C ASN A 140 2.72 4.62 -14.56
N SER A 141 2.32 3.35 -14.51
CA SER A 141 2.88 2.40 -13.53
C SER A 141 4.36 2.14 -13.82
N ALA A 142 4.76 2.10 -15.10
CA ALA A 142 6.17 1.92 -15.49
C ALA A 142 7.02 3.11 -15.07
N LYS A 143 6.54 4.35 -15.33
CA LYS A 143 7.20 5.59 -14.90
C LYS A 143 7.34 5.68 -13.39
N LEU A 144 6.29 5.28 -12.65
CA LEU A 144 6.34 5.30 -11.20
C LEU A 144 7.36 4.29 -10.66
N LEU A 145 7.36 3.06 -11.17
CA LEU A 145 8.37 2.07 -10.77
C LEU A 145 9.79 2.53 -11.08
N SER A 146 10.04 3.12 -12.26
CA SER A 146 11.38 3.64 -12.56
C SER A 146 11.80 4.73 -11.59
N ALA A 147 10.90 5.66 -11.25
CA ALA A 147 11.20 6.72 -10.29
C ALA A 147 11.49 6.16 -8.88
N LEU A 148 10.70 5.18 -8.44
CA LEU A 148 10.91 4.52 -7.15
C LEU A 148 12.23 3.74 -7.09
N TYR A 149 12.63 3.09 -8.18
CA TYR A 149 13.90 2.37 -8.23
C TYR A 149 15.10 3.32 -8.31
N SER A 150 14.99 4.44 -9.03
CA SER A 150 16.06 5.46 -9.07
C SER A 150 16.27 6.11 -7.70
N GLY A 151 15.20 6.46 -6.98
CA GLY A 151 15.33 7.02 -5.62
C GLY A 151 15.97 6.04 -4.61
N LEU A 152 15.75 4.73 -4.77
CA LEU A 152 16.42 3.72 -3.94
C LEU A 152 17.93 3.65 -4.20
N GLN A 153 18.37 3.87 -5.44
CA GLN A 153 19.80 3.87 -5.78
C GLN A 153 20.52 5.09 -5.17
N GLU A 154 19.86 6.25 -5.21
CA GLU A 154 20.37 7.48 -4.57
C GLU A 154 20.52 7.30 -3.05
N ASP A 155 19.51 6.72 -2.39
CA ASP A 155 19.56 6.43 -0.95
C ASP A 155 20.71 5.43 -0.59
N GLU A 156 20.94 4.39 -1.41
CA GLU A 156 22.02 3.41 -1.20
C GLU A 156 23.42 4.00 -1.41
N GLU A 157 23.59 4.90 -2.38
CA GLU A 157 24.84 5.63 -2.63
C GLU A 157 25.17 6.60 -1.50
N GLU A 158 24.19 7.36 -0.98
CA GLU A 158 24.39 8.26 0.16
C GLU A 158 24.77 7.51 1.45
N LEU A 159 24.09 6.39 1.74
CA LEU A 159 24.41 5.53 2.88
C LEU A 159 25.82 4.93 2.76
N SER A 160 26.24 4.58 1.56
CA SER A 160 27.59 4.05 1.29
C SER A 160 28.66 5.13 1.49
N ALA A 161 28.41 6.36 1.04
CA ALA A 161 29.31 7.50 1.24
C ALA A 161 29.48 7.88 2.72
N MET A 162 28.38 7.93 3.49
CA MET A 162 28.41 8.24 4.92
C MET A 162 29.15 7.20 5.77
N ASN A 163 29.13 5.93 5.37
CA ASN A 163 29.85 4.86 6.06
C ASN A 163 31.37 4.87 5.73
N LEU A 164 31.74 5.34 4.54
CA LEU A 164 33.13 5.48 4.14
C LEU A 164 33.83 6.59 4.95
N ASP A 165 33.18 7.74 5.12
CA ASP A 165 33.72 8.86 5.92
C ASP A 165 33.92 8.50 7.39
N LYS A 166 32.97 7.76 8.00
CA LYS A 166 33.12 7.27 9.39
C LYS A 166 34.25 6.27 9.56
N THR A 167 34.65 5.58 8.49
CA THR A 167 35.78 4.64 8.52
C THR A 167 37.13 5.38 8.41
N LEU A 168 37.13 6.56 7.80
CA LEU A 168 38.30 7.45 7.71
C LEU A 168 38.52 8.26 9.00
N GLU A 169 37.47 8.58 9.76
CA GLU A 169 37.59 9.27 11.05
C GLU A 169 38.05 8.37 12.22
N ASN A 170 38.00 7.05 12.06
CA ASN A 170 38.38 6.07 13.09
C ASN A 170 39.77 5.42 12.87
N ASN A 171 40.54 5.91 11.90
CA ASN A 171 41.94 5.51 11.62
C ASN A 171 42.88 6.71 11.80
#